data_AF-A0A955D8R6-F1
#
_entry.id   AF-A0A955D8R6-F1
#
_cell.length_a   1.000
_cell.length_b   1.000
_cell.length_c   1.000
_cell.angle_alpha   90.00
_cell.angle_beta   90.00
_cell.angle_gamma   90.00
#
_symmetry.space_group_name_H-M   'P 1'
#
loop_
_entity.id
_entity.type
_entity.pdbx_description
1 polymer ?
#
loop_
_entity_poly.entity_id
_entity_poly.type
_entity_poly.pdbx_seq_one_letter_code
_entity_poly.pdbx_strand_id
1 'polypeptide(L)'
;MASSLADWERRLARLAEGSIGASLAGSPADAAGLADAFRDDLGHRRPEDGAFLRAHLGLPPPPTPTATPESRLWALAGTPDAAAPPDPLIGPANAEGPLLLGHETRAIEVATDAELCAIHALWAIGERTPAWRDRALAAARWCVDELQPDNATNEPWAIHVFLMIDSLEGDAAAGLYAQTLLHNAMVAGAGTRAGGASGGPSGGPLPARSAWIIRDAAMRLRREVERDERARSGRHGP
;
A
#
# COMPACT_ATOMS: atom_id res chain seq x y z
N MET A 1 -8.89 -15.02 -18.30
CA MET A 1 -9.26 -15.49 -16.96
C MET A 1 -8.71 -14.49 -15.97
N ALA A 2 -9.54 -13.91 -15.11
CA ALA A 2 -9.07 -13.05 -14.03
C ALA A 2 -8.14 -13.87 -13.12
N SER A 3 -7.00 -13.29 -12.72
CA SER A 3 -6.09 -13.94 -11.77
C SER A 3 -6.72 -13.96 -10.38
N SER A 4 -6.60 -15.08 -9.67
CA SER A 4 -7.13 -15.18 -8.30
C SER A 4 -6.35 -14.29 -7.32
N LEU A 5 -6.94 -13.92 -6.17
CA LEU A 5 -6.20 -13.23 -5.10
C LEU A 5 -4.95 -13.99 -4.66
N ALA A 6 -5.00 -15.33 -4.65
CA ALA A 6 -3.86 -16.17 -4.31
C ALA A 6 -2.74 -16.11 -5.36
N ASP A 7 -3.08 -15.97 -6.66
CA ASP A 7 -2.08 -15.75 -7.70
C ASP A 7 -1.41 -14.38 -7.57
N TRP A 8 -2.20 -13.35 -7.28
CA TRP A 8 -1.70 -12.01 -7.03
C TRP A 8 -0.82 -11.94 -5.80
N GLU A 9 -1.23 -12.53 -4.67
CA GLU A 9 -0.43 -12.63 -3.45
C GLU A 9 0.95 -13.20 -3.74
N ARG A 10 1.00 -14.38 -4.39
CA ARG A 10 2.28 -15.04 -4.73
C ARG A 10 3.14 -14.19 -5.66
N ARG A 11 2.51 -13.49 -6.61
CA ARG A 11 3.22 -12.62 -7.56
C ARG A 11 3.84 -11.43 -6.85
N LEU A 12 3.08 -10.74 -6.00
CA LEU A 12 3.54 -9.58 -5.25
C LEU A 12 4.63 -9.98 -4.24
N ALA A 13 4.45 -11.09 -3.52
CA ALA A 13 5.43 -11.61 -2.57
C ALA A 13 6.79 -11.86 -3.25
N ARG A 14 6.82 -12.61 -4.36
CA ARG A 14 8.06 -12.87 -5.11
C ARG A 14 8.74 -11.60 -5.61
N LEU A 15 7.96 -10.63 -6.07
CA LEU A 15 8.50 -9.37 -6.58
C LEU A 15 9.15 -8.53 -5.47
N ALA A 16 8.51 -8.45 -4.31
CA ALA A 16 9.06 -7.77 -3.14
C ALA A 16 10.31 -8.48 -2.61
N GLU A 17 10.29 -9.80 -2.47
CA GLU A 17 11.43 -10.60 -2.00
C GLU A 17 12.67 -10.44 -2.88
N GLY A 18 12.48 -10.44 -4.21
CA GLY A 18 13.57 -10.21 -5.16
C GLY A 18 14.18 -8.81 -5.11
N SER A 19 13.45 -7.83 -4.54
CA SER A 19 13.85 -6.42 -4.53
C SER A 19 14.41 -5.95 -3.19
N ILE A 20 13.84 -6.41 -2.07
CA ILE A 20 14.29 -6.04 -0.71
C ILE A 20 15.69 -6.62 -0.41
N GLY A 21 16.07 -7.74 -1.05
CA GLY A 21 17.39 -8.34 -0.95
C GLY A 21 17.76 -8.81 0.47
N ALA A 22 18.94 -9.43 0.62
CA ALA A 22 19.46 -9.86 1.93
C ALA A 22 19.94 -8.67 2.80
N SER A 23 20.19 -7.49 2.21
CA SER A 23 20.72 -6.29 2.89
C SER A 23 19.73 -5.66 3.87
N LEU A 24 18.42 -5.78 3.58
CA LEU A 24 17.34 -5.34 4.48
C LEU A 24 16.83 -6.48 5.38
N ALA A 25 17.35 -7.70 5.21
CA ALA A 25 17.17 -8.82 6.14
C ALA A 25 18.15 -8.74 7.32
N GLY A 26 18.40 -7.53 7.82
CA GLY A 26 19.01 -7.34 9.13
C GLY A 26 18.24 -8.18 10.15
N SER A 27 18.95 -8.71 11.15
CA SER A 27 18.32 -9.42 12.26
C SER A 27 17.09 -8.62 12.76
N PRO A 28 15.97 -9.27 13.08
CA PRO A 28 14.82 -8.63 13.73
C PRO A 28 15.20 -7.72 14.92
N ALA A 29 16.39 -7.97 15.50
CA ALA A 29 16.99 -7.19 16.56
C ALA A 29 17.14 -5.68 16.28
N ASP A 30 17.10 -5.20 15.03
CA ASP A 30 17.13 -3.75 14.74
C ASP A 30 16.08 -3.28 13.70
N ALA A 31 14.88 -3.83 13.76
CA ALA A 31 13.76 -3.40 12.91
C ALA A 31 13.43 -1.89 13.09
N ALA A 32 13.60 -1.36 14.32
CA ALA A 32 13.41 0.05 14.61
C ALA A 32 14.48 0.93 13.95
N GLY A 33 15.76 0.57 14.06
CA GLY A 33 16.84 1.25 13.38
C GLY A 33 16.67 1.25 11.87
N LEU A 34 16.20 0.14 11.28
CA LEU A 34 15.86 0.06 9.86
C LEU A 34 14.76 1.07 9.47
N ALA A 35 13.64 1.10 10.20
CA ALA A 35 12.55 2.04 9.91
C ALA A 35 12.96 3.51 10.12
N ASP A 36 13.82 3.76 11.11
CA ASP A 36 14.30 5.10 11.45
C ASP A 36 15.41 5.60 10.51
N ALA A 37 16.22 4.71 9.96
CA ALA A 37 17.28 5.04 9.02
C ALA A 37 16.85 4.95 7.54
N PHE A 38 15.67 4.39 7.26
CA PHE A 38 15.21 4.15 5.88
C PHE A 38 15.33 5.39 5.00
N ARG A 39 15.85 5.16 3.79
CA ARG A 39 15.88 6.09 2.66
C ARG A 39 15.56 5.29 1.40
N ASP A 40 14.90 5.93 0.44
CA ASP A 40 14.70 5.35 -0.89
C ASP A 40 16.02 5.30 -1.67
N ASP A 41 15.98 4.76 -2.89
CA ASP A 41 17.16 4.61 -3.77
C ASP A 41 17.79 5.96 -4.17
N LEU A 42 17.07 7.07 -3.99
CA LEU A 42 17.55 8.43 -4.24
C LEU A 42 18.05 9.12 -2.97
N GLY A 43 18.04 8.42 -1.82
CA GLY A 43 18.45 8.98 -0.54
C GLY A 43 17.37 9.85 0.13
N HIS A 44 16.13 9.86 -0.39
CA HIS A 44 15.04 10.63 0.18
C HIS A 44 14.36 9.87 1.33
N ARG A 45 13.77 10.64 2.25
CA ARG A 45 12.83 10.14 3.26
C ARG A 45 11.56 10.97 3.19
N ARG A 46 10.44 10.34 2.92
CA ARG A 46 9.12 10.99 2.93
C ARG A 46 8.52 10.92 4.35
N PRO A 47 7.65 11.87 4.74
CA PRO A 47 7.08 11.95 6.08
C PRO A 47 6.43 10.65 6.59
N GLU A 48 5.80 9.91 5.68
CA GLU A 48 5.06 8.68 5.95
C GLU A 48 5.94 7.43 6.07
N ASP A 49 7.18 7.44 5.55
CA ASP A 49 8.02 6.23 5.47
C ASP A 49 8.27 5.59 6.84
N GLY A 50 8.59 6.42 7.85
CA GLY A 50 8.86 5.94 9.20
C GLY A 50 7.62 5.32 9.86
N ALA A 51 6.46 5.97 9.71
CA ALA A 51 5.21 5.48 10.26
C ALA A 51 4.74 4.20 9.55
N PHE A 52 4.83 4.18 8.22
CA PHE A 52 4.51 3.02 7.39
C PHE A 52 5.36 1.80 7.76
N LEU A 53 6.69 1.94 7.76
CA LEU A 53 7.59 0.82 8.05
C LEU A 53 7.42 0.31 9.48
N ARG A 54 7.23 1.20 10.46
CA ARG A 54 6.97 0.78 11.84
C ARG A 54 5.64 0.01 11.94
N ALA A 55 4.57 0.50 11.32
CA ALA A 55 3.30 -0.23 11.29
C ALA A 55 3.42 -1.59 10.59
N HIS A 56 4.12 -1.65 9.46
CA HIS A 56 4.40 -2.89 8.71
C HIS A 56 5.19 -3.91 9.55
N LEU A 57 6.20 -3.44 10.29
CA LEU A 57 7.08 -4.26 11.12
C LEU A 57 6.51 -4.57 12.50
N GLY A 58 5.28 -4.12 12.83
CA GLY A 58 4.66 -4.33 14.14
C GLY A 58 5.33 -3.56 15.27
N LEU A 59 5.96 -2.42 14.96
CA LEU A 59 6.60 -1.53 15.91
C LEU A 59 5.65 -0.40 16.35
N PRO A 60 5.82 0.17 17.56
CA PRO A 60 5.10 1.38 17.96
C PRO A 60 5.33 2.52 16.96
N PRO A 61 4.37 3.45 16.80
CA PRO A 61 4.53 4.61 15.91
C PRO A 61 5.76 5.45 16.29
N PRO A 62 6.29 6.25 15.34
CA PRO A 62 7.42 7.13 15.64
C PRO A 62 7.02 8.16 16.74
N PRO A 63 7.96 8.55 17.62
CA PRO A 63 7.68 9.51 18.69
C PRO A 63 7.44 10.93 18.17
N THR A 64 7.93 11.24 16.97
CA THR A 64 7.79 12.55 16.36
C THR A 64 6.39 12.72 15.76
N PRO A 65 5.75 13.90 15.94
CA PRO A 65 4.49 14.20 15.29
C PRO A 65 4.56 14.00 13.77
N THR A 66 3.57 13.33 13.22
CA THR A 66 3.42 13.11 11.78
C THR A 66 2.85 14.37 11.12
N ALA A 67 3.49 14.81 10.04
CA ALA A 67 3.26 16.14 9.46
C ALA A 67 2.09 16.18 8.46
N THR A 68 1.70 15.04 7.90
CA THR A 68 0.69 14.94 6.83
C THR A 68 -0.48 14.05 7.27
N PRO A 69 -1.67 14.17 6.66
CA PRO A 69 -2.80 13.27 6.93
C PRO A 69 -2.45 11.79 6.74
N GLU A 70 -1.79 11.45 5.64
CA GLU A 70 -1.39 10.08 5.30
C GLU A 70 -0.34 9.51 6.27
N SER A 71 0.61 10.32 6.74
CA SER A 71 1.56 9.90 7.78
C SER A 71 0.88 9.71 9.14
N ARG A 72 -0.12 10.55 9.49
CA ARG A 72 -0.97 10.39 10.69
C ARG A 72 -1.77 9.08 10.64
N LEU A 73 -2.33 8.73 9.48
CA LEU A 73 -3.00 7.44 9.27
C LEU A 73 -2.05 6.26 9.49
N TRP A 74 -0.83 6.32 8.98
CA TRP A 74 0.15 5.24 9.22
C TRP A 74 0.56 5.11 10.68
N ALA A 75 0.71 6.23 11.41
CA ALA A 75 0.96 6.18 12.85
C ALA A 75 -0.21 5.53 13.61
N LEU A 76 -1.44 5.84 13.19
CA LEU A 76 -2.64 5.21 13.72
C LEU A 76 -2.72 3.71 13.40
N ALA A 77 -2.35 3.31 12.18
CA ALA A 77 -2.27 1.91 11.77
C ALA A 77 -1.31 1.09 12.67
N GLY A 78 -0.21 1.70 13.12
CA GLY A 78 0.73 1.11 14.08
C GLY A 78 0.30 1.15 15.55
N THR A 79 -0.86 1.73 15.87
CA THR A 79 -1.37 1.86 17.26
C THR A 79 -2.49 0.84 17.50
N PRO A 80 -2.29 -0.20 18.34
CA PRO A 80 -3.24 -1.31 18.49
C PRO A 80 -4.65 -0.91 18.94
N ASP A 81 -4.76 0.04 19.86
CA ASP A 81 -6.01 0.37 20.56
C ASP A 81 -6.70 1.64 20.04
N ALA A 82 -6.26 2.17 18.90
CA ALA A 82 -6.79 3.43 18.41
C ALA A 82 -8.11 3.25 17.66
N ALA A 83 -9.19 3.86 18.18
CA ALA A 83 -10.57 3.57 17.77
C ALA A 83 -11.10 4.38 16.57
N ALA A 84 -10.45 5.49 16.18
CA ALA A 84 -10.84 6.29 15.01
C ALA A 84 -9.69 7.19 14.52
N PRO A 85 -9.64 7.58 13.22
CA PRO A 85 -8.78 8.64 12.73
C PRO A 85 -9.19 9.97 13.36
N PRO A 86 -8.32 10.60 14.17
CA PRO A 86 -8.64 11.87 14.81
C PRO A 86 -8.50 13.07 13.86
N ASP A 87 -8.35 12.85 12.56
CA ASP A 87 -7.92 13.87 11.62
C ASP A 87 -9.10 14.53 10.89
N PRO A 88 -9.31 15.85 11.03
CA PRO A 88 -10.36 16.56 10.33
C PRO A 88 -10.17 16.59 8.80
N LEU A 89 -8.99 16.21 8.31
CA LEU A 89 -8.69 16.13 6.87
C LEU A 89 -9.05 14.77 6.26
N ILE A 90 -9.65 13.87 7.04
CA ILE A 90 -10.08 12.54 6.58
C ILE A 90 -11.60 12.52 6.53
N GLY A 91 -12.15 12.15 5.38
CA GLY A 91 -13.60 11.99 5.20
C GLY A 91 -14.19 10.98 6.20
N PRO A 92 -15.47 11.13 6.60
CA PRO A 92 -16.08 10.23 7.58
C PRO A 92 -16.19 8.80 7.02
N ALA A 93 -16.32 7.82 7.91
CA ALA A 93 -16.30 6.39 7.56
C ALA A 93 -17.42 5.98 6.57
N ASN A 94 -18.52 6.72 6.54
CA ASN A 94 -19.66 6.47 5.66
C ASN A 94 -19.72 7.42 4.44
N ALA A 95 -18.68 8.21 4.19
CA ALA A 95 -18.62 9.03 2.99
C ALA A 95 -18.25 8.21 1.76
N GLU A 96 -18.86 8.56 0.64
CA GLU A 96 -18.37 8.24 -0.69
C GLU A 96 -17.33 9.29 -1.13
N GLY A 97 -16.48 8.94 -2.09
CA GLY A 97 -15.52 9.88 -2.68
C GLY A 97 -14.14 9.91 -2.01
N PRO A 98 -13.36 11.00 -2.22
CA PRO A 98 -11.97 11.07 -1.79
C PRO A 98 -11.86 10.97 -0.27
N LEU A 99 -10.84 10.26 0.18
CA LEU A 99 -10.50 10.08 1.58
C LEU A 99 -9.89 11.35 2.17
N LEU A 100 -8.95 11.97 1.46
CA LEU A 100 -8.29 13.20 1.89
C LEU A 100 -9.09 14.43 1.43
N LEU A 101 -9.54 15.21 2.40
CA LEU A 101 -10.22 16.49 2.16
C LEU A 101 -9.17 17.56 1.77
N GLY A 102 -9.52 18.44 0.82
CA GLY A 102 -8.62 19.51 0.36
C GLY A 102 -7.60 19.07 -0.69
N HIS A 103 -7.80 17.92 -1.33
CA HIS A 103 -6.93 17.37 -2.38
C HIS A 103 -6.69 18.37 -3.52
N GLU A 104 -7.67 19.23 -3.83
CA GLU A 104 -7.67 20.23 -4.88
C GLU A 104 -6.61 21.33 -4.72
N THR A 105 -5.99 21.43 -3.54
CA THR A 105 -4.95 22.42 -3.24
C THR A 105 -3.53 21.96 -3.61
N ARG A 106 -3.37 20.68 -4.00
CA ARG A 106 -2.08 20.06 -4.36
C ARG A 106 -2.00 19.86 -5.87
N ALA A 107 -0.79 19.70 -6.40
CA ALA A 107 -0.61 19.16 -7.75
C ALA A 107 -1.28 17.78 -7.85
N ILE A 108 -1.88 17.46 -8.99
CA ILE A 108 -2.71 16.25 -9.16
C ILE A 108 -1.92 14.98 -8.83
N GLU A 109 -0.63 14.97 -9.12
CA GLU A 109 0.24 13.82 -8.86
C GLU A 109 0.47 13.61 -7.36
N VAL A 110 0.72 14.70 -6.64
CA VAL A 110 0.92 14.68 -5.18
C VAL A 110 -0.40 14.39 -4.46
N ALA A 111 -1.52 14.90 -4.96
CA ALA A 111 -2.85 14.60 -4.46
C ALA A 111 -3.17 13.11 -4.62
N THR A 112 -2.96 12.56 -5.82
CA THR A 112 -3.20 11.15 -6.13
C THR A 112 -2.32 10.22 -5.30
N ASP A 113 -1.02 10.52 -5.16
CA ASP A 113 -0.10 9.70 -4.36
C ASP A 113 -0.49 9.68 -2.88
N ALA A 114 -0.84 10.84 -2.32
CA ALA A 114 -1.28 10.97 -0.93
C ALA A 114 -2.60 10.24 -0.69
N GLU A 115 -3.56 10.35 -1.62
CA GLU A 115 -4.84 9.64 -1.56
C GLU A 115 -4.63 8.12 -1.55
N LEU A 116 -3.83 7.58 -2.47
CA LEU A 116 -3.51 6.15 -2.51
C LEU A 116 -2.78 5.68 -1.24
N CYS A 117 -1.82 6.48 -0.74
CA CYS A 117 -1.13 6.19 0.52
C CYS A 117 -2.09 6.13 1.70
N ALA A 118 -3.02 7.09 1.77
CA ALA A 118 -4.06 7.15 2.80
C ALA A 118 -5.02 5.97 2.72
N ILE A 119 -5.45 5.56 1.53
CA ILE A 119 -6.28 4.35 1.33
C ILE A 119 -5.57 3.11 1.86
N HIS A 120 -4.28 2.96 1.59
CA HIS A 120 -3.48 1.83 2.08
C HIS A 120 -3.41 1.82 3.60
N ALA A 121 -3.10 2.96 4.21
CA ALA A 121 -3.06 3.10 5.66
C ALA A 121 -4.44 2.84 6.31
N LEU A 122 -5.51 3.34 5.69
CA LEU A 122 -6.88 3.16 6.17
C LEU A 122 -7.31 1.70 6.12
N TRP A 123 -6.91 0.96 5.09
CA TRP A 123 -7.11 -0.48 5.04
C TRP A 123 -6.47 -1.19 6.25
N ALA A 124 -5.25 -0.78 6.62
CA ALA A 124 -4.55 -1.33 7.77
C ALA A 124 -5.29 -1.11 9.09
N ILE A 125 -5.88 0.07 9.27
CA ILE A 125 -6.78 0.37 10.39
C ILE A 125 -8.06 -0.48 10.28
N GLY A 126 -8.57 -0.65 9.06
CA GLY A 126 -9.74 -1.44 8.70
C GLY A 126 -9.63 -2.92 9.07
N GLU A 127 -8.42 -3.48 9.19
CA GLU A 127 -8.22 -4.85 9.67
C GLU A 127 -8.73 -5.04 11.11
N ARG A 128 -8.77 -3.98 11.91
CA ARG A 128 -9.30 -3.96 13.28
C ARG A 128 -10.69 -3.32 13.38
N THR A 129 -11.03 -2.44 12.44
CA THR A 129 -12.27 -1.66 12.46
C THR A 129 -12.96 -1.74 11.09
N PRO A 130 -13.90 -2.68 10.88
CA PRO A 130 -14.47 -2.97 9.57
C PRO A 130 -15.02 -1.75 8.79
N ALA A 131 -15.62 -0.77 9.47
CA ALA A 131 -16.12 0.45 8.83
C ALA A 131 -15.03 1.22 8.06
N TRP A 132 -13.77 1.19 8.51
CA TRP A 132 -12.66 1.83 7.80
C TRP A 132 -12.18 1.03 6.59
N ARG A 133 -12.39 -0.29 6.59
CA ARG A 133 -12.16 -1.12 5.41
C ARG A 133 -13.18 -0.79 4.32
N ASP A 134 -14.46 -0.68 4.69
CA ASP A 134 -15.52 -0.28 3.75
C ASP A 134 -15.25 1.13 3.19
N ARG A 135 -14.80 2.05 4.04
CA ARG A 135 -14.38 3.39 3.62
C ARG A 135 -13.22 3.38 2.63
N ALA A 136 -12.22 2.52 2.84
CA ALA A 136 -11.08 2.37 1.94
C ALA A 136 -11.50 1.82 0.57
N LEU A 137 -12.46 0.87 0.55
CA LEU A 137 -13.06 0.38 -0.70
C LEU A 137 -13.82 1.49 -1.43
N ALA A 138 -14.64 2.27 -0.73
CA ALA A 138 -15.35 3.41 -1.32
C ALA A 138 -14.40 4.45 -1.93
N ALA A 139 -13.32 4.80 -1.23
CA ALA A 139 -12.28 5.69 -1.76
C ALA A 139 -11.59 5.11 -3.00
N ALA A 140 -11.24 3.82 -2.97
CA ALA A 140 -10.60 3.17 -4.09
C ALA A 140 -11.50 3.12 -5.33
N ARG A 141 -12.80 2.87 -5.17
CA ARG A 141 -13.77 2.95 -6.29
C ARG A 141 -13.81 4.35 -6.87
N TRP A 142 -13.90 5.37 -6.02
CA TRP A 142 -13.83 6.77 -6.47
C TRP A 142 -12.52 7.06 -7.23
N CYS A 143 -11.38 6.54 -6.79
CA CYS A 143 -10.12 6.69 -7.53
C CYS A 143 -10.19 6.04 -8.92
N VAL A 144 -10.84 4.88 -9.07
CA VAL A 144 -11.02 4.23 -10.39
C VAL A 144 -11.86 5.11 -11.32
N ASP A 145 -12.89 5.75 -10.78
CA ASP A 145 -13.83 6.57 -11.56
C ASP A 145 -13.25 7.95 -11.92
N GLU A 146 -12.51 8.57 -11.00
CA GLU A 146 -12.16 10.00 -11.08
C GLU A 146 -10.66 10.28 -11.25
N LEU A 147 -9.79 9.34 -10.87
CA LEU A 147 -8.34 9.49 -10.95
C LEU A 147 -7.73 8.52 -11.95
N GLN A 148 -6.61 8.92 -12.56
CA GLN A 148 -5.84 8.03 -13.42
C GLN A 148 -4.63 7.50 -12.66
N PRO A 149 -4.33 6.19 -12.75
CA PRO A 149 -3.24 5.56 -11.99
C PRO A 149 -1.83 6.02 -12.42
N ASP A 150 -1.70 6.63 -13.60
CA ASP A 150 -0.46 7.22 -14.11
C ASP A 150 -0.16 8.62 -13.57
N ASN A 151 -1.14 9.26 -12.91
CA ASN A 151 -0.89 10.51 -12.18
C ASN A 151 -0.06 10.28 -10.89
N ALA A 152 -0.05 9.07 -10.31
CA ALA A 152 0.68 8.80 -9.07
C ALA A 152 2.21 8.88 -9.25
N THR A 153 2.96 9.06 -8.15
CA THR A 153 4.44 9.21 -8.19
C THR A 153 5.20 7.90 -8.40
N ASN A 154 4.63 6.97 -9.16
CA ASN A 154 5.11 5.61 -9.40
C ASN A 154 5.18 4.72 -8.15
N GLU A 155 4.47 5.05 -7.07
CA GLU A 155 4.38 4.19 -5.89
C GLU A 155 3.11 3.33 -5.93
N PRO A 156 3.19 2.02 -5.67
CA PRO A 156 2.06 1.11 -5.83
C PRO A 156 1.17 1.07 -4.57
N TRP A 157 0.93 2.24 -3.95
CA TRP A 157 0.08 2.35 -2.77
C TRP A 157 -1.32 1.79 -3.04
N ALA A 158 -1.87 1.10 -2.04
CA ALA A 158 -3.20 0.51 -2.07
C ALA A 158 -3.45 -0.51 -3.21
N ILE A 159 -2.43 -0.99 -3.93
CA ILE A 159 -2.59 -1.97 -5.02
C ILE A 159 -3.47 -3.17 -4.63
N HIS A 160 -3.30 -3.69 -3.41
CA HIS A 160 -4.11 -4.81 -2.90
C HIS A 160 -5.60 -4.48 -2.85
N VAL A 161 -5.99 -3.24 -2.54
CA VAL A 161 -7.40 -2.80 -2.45
C VAL A 161 -8.09 -2.92 -3.80
N PHE A 162 -7.45 -2.44 -4.86
CA PHE A 162 -7.95 -2.57 -6.23
C PHE A 162 -8.04 -4.02 -6.70
N LEU A 163 -7.06 -4.85 -6.33
CA LEU A 163 -7.09 -6.30 -6.62
C LEU A 163 -8.24 -7.02 -5.90
N MET A 164 -8.60 -6.57 -4.70
CA MET A 164 -9.76 -7.09 -3.98
C MET A 164 -11.07 -6.66 -4.62
N ILE A 165 -11.18 -5.41 -5.08
CA ILE A 165 -12.35 -4.94 -5.82
C ILE A 165 -12.54 -5.79 -7.10
N ASP A 166 -11.49 -5.98 -7.89
CA ASP A 166 -11.53 -6.85 -9.09
C ASP A 166 -11.97 -8.28 -8.74
N SER A 167 -11.31 -8.93 -7.77
CA SER A 167 -11.58 -10.34 -7.50
C SER A 167 -12.89 -10.61 -6.75
N LEU A 168 -13.38 -9.69 -5.92
CA LEU A 168 -14.56 -9.89 -5.09
C LEU A 168 -15.82 -9.29 -5.73
N GLU A 169 -15.69 -8.21 -6.48
CA GLU A 169 -16.82 -7.48 -7.09
C GLU A 169 -16.88 -7.69 -8.60
N GLY A 170 -15.83 -8.24 -9.21
CA GLY A 170 -15.77 -8.48 -10.66
C GLY A 170 -15.50 -7.20 -11.47
N ASP A 171 -15.00 -6.16 -10.83
CA ASP A 171 -14.68 -4.88 -11.48
C ASP A 171 -13.30 -4.92 -12.13
N ALA A 172 -13.29 -5.23 -13.43
CA ALA A 172 -12.08 -5.30 -14.23
C ALA A 172 -11.35 -3.95 -14.35
N ALA A 173 -12.02 -2.81 -14.16
CA ALA A 173 -11.36 -1.50 -14.20
C ALA A 173 -10.42 -1.34 -13.00
N ALA A 174 -10.84 -1.77 -11.81
CA ALA A 174 -9.95 -1.85 -10.64
C ALA A 174 -8.77 -2.81 -10.88
N GLY A 175 -9.00 -3.94 -11.56
CA GLY A 175 -7.95 -4.89 -11.93
C GLY A 175 -6.91 -4.28 -12.87
N LEU A 176 -7.33 -3.45 -13.83
CA LEU A 176 -6.44 -2.68 -14.70
C LEU A 176 -5.73 -1.57 -13.93
N TYR A 177 -6.42 -0.86 -13.02
CA TYR A 177 -5.83 0.16 -12.16
C TYR A 177 -4.65 -0.40 -11.35
N ALA A 178 -4.85 -1.56 -10.70
CA ALA A 178 -3.81 -2.26 -9.95
C ALA A 178 -2.59 -2.65 -10.81
N GLN A 179 -2.85 -3.13 -12.03
CA GLN A 179 -1.80 -3.49 -12.99
C GLN A 179 -0.98 -2.28 -13.42
N THR A 180 -1.63 -1.14 -13.65
CA THR A 180 -0.95 0.10 -14.01
C THR A 180 -0.08 0.63 -12.87
N LEU A 181 -0.58 0.63 -11.63
CA LEU A 181 0.23 0.98 -10.45
C LEU A 181 1.49 0.11 -10.35
N LEU A 182 1.34 -1.20 -10.53
CA LEU A 182 2.47 -2.13 -10.51
C LEU A 182 3.47 -1.87 -11.64
N HIS A 183 2.95 -1.65 -12.85
CA HIS A 183 3.75 -1.36 -14.02
C HIS A 183 4.58 -0.08 -13.84
N ASN A 184 3.95 0.99 -13.36
CA ASN A 184 4.60 2.28 -13.10
C ASN A 184 5.75 2.14 -12.09
N ALA A 185 5.52 1.41 -10.99
CA ALA A 185 6.56 1.12 -10.00
C ALA A 185 7.74 0.32 -10.59
N MET A 186 7.47 -0.66 -11.46
CA MET A 186 8.50 -1.43 -12.15
C MET A 186 9.30 -0.59 -13.16
N VAL A 187 8.63 0.29 -13.91
CA VAL A 187 9.28 1.19 -14.88
C VAL A 187 10.17 2.21 -14.17
N ALA A 188 9.71 2.79 -13.04
CA ALA A 188 10.50 3.71 -12.24
C ALA A 188 11.82 3.07 -11.76
N GLY A 189 11.78 1.82 -11.27
CA GLY A 189 12.99 1.10 -10.85
C GLY A 189 13.99 0.83 -11.99
N ALA A 190 13.51 0.64 -13.21
CA ALA A 190 14.38 0.49 -14.38
C ALA A 190 15.12 1.79 -14.75
N GLY A 191 14.46 2.94 -14.58
CA GLY A 191 15.02 4.26 -14.89
C GLY A 191 16.21 4.65 -14.02
N THR A 192 16.17 4.34 -12.71
CA THR A 192 17.23 4.68 -11.74
C THR A 192 18.58 4.02 -12.06
N ARG A 193 18.60 2.95 -12.85
CA ARG A 193 19.83 2.20 -13.20
C ARG A 193 20.54 2.68 -14.47
N ALA A 194 19.88 3.45 -15.32
CA ALA A 194 20.42 3.82 -16.63
C ALA A 194 21.66 4.74 -16.57
N GLY A 195 22.08 5.18 -15.39
CA GLY A 195 23.39 5.82 -15.15
C GLY A 195 24.59 4.83 -15.08
N GLY A 196 24.36 3.52 -15.10
CA GLY A 196 25.39 2.47 -15.15
C GLY A 196 25.07 1.44 -16.25
N ALA A 197 26.05 1.09 -17.07
CA ALA A 197 25.88 0.41 -18.36
C ALA A 197 25.08 -0.93 -18.36
N SER A 198 24.24 -1.05 -19.40
CA SER A 198 23.83 -2.22 -20.20
C SER A 198 22.97 -3.36 -19.62
N GLY A 199 21.77 -3.51 -20.20
CA GLY A 199 21.48 -4.66 -21.09
C GLY A 199 20.86 -5.94 -20.50
N GLY A 200 20.35 -5.93 -19.28
CA GLY A 200 19.61 -7.07 -18.70
C GLY A 200 18.13 -7.11 -19.09
N PRO A 201 17.45 -8.28 -19.00
CA PRO A 201 16.03 -8.41 -19.31
C PRO A 201 15.19 -7.41 -18.49
N SER A 202 14.12 -6.91 -19.12
CA SER A 202 13.10 -6.02 -18.56
C SER A 202 12.42 -6.65 -17.34
N GLY A 203 13.03 -6.49 -16.18
CA GLY A 203 12.61 -7.10 -14.91
C GLY A 203 13.56 -6.73 -13.78
N GLY A 204 13.99 -5.46 -13.73
CA GLY A 204 14.76 -4.97 -12.60
C GLY A 204 13.97 -5.09 -11.28
N PRO A 205 14.66 -5.15 -10.12
CA PRO A 205 14.00 -5.04 -8.84
C PRO A 205 13.30 -3.69 -8.73
N LEU A 206 12.24 -3.68 -7.94
CA LEU A 206 11.51 -2.48 -7.58
C LEU A 206 12.41 -1.49 -6.84
N PRO A 207 12.10 -0.18 -6.90
CA PRO A 207 12.62 0.77 -5.94
C PRO A 207 12.38 0.26 -4.50
N ALA A 208 13.31 0.54 -3.59
CA ALA A 208 13.30 0.05 -2.22
C ALA A 208 11.97 0.37 -1.52
N ARG A 209 11.44 1.58 -1.73
CA ARG A 209 10.15 2.00 -1.17
C ARG A 209 9.00 1.18 -1.72
N SER A 210 8.87 1.11 -3.05
CA SER A 210 7.83 0.34 -3.71
C SER A 210 7.89 -1.15 -3.34
N ALA A 211 9.09 -1.69 -3.13
CA ALA A 211 9.25 -3.07 -2.68
C ALA A 211 8.62 -3.33 -1.30
N TRP A 212 8.78 -2.42 -0.34
CA TRP A 212 8.12 -2.51 0.96
C TRP A 212 6.60 -2.37 0.86
N ILE A 213 6.11 -1.45 0.02
CA ILE A 213 4.68 -1.28 -0.23
C ILE A 213 4.07 -2.57 -0.80
N ILE A 214 4.73 -3.18 -1.78
CA ILE A 214 4.32 -4.44 -2.40
C ILE A 214 4.38 -5.61 -1.40
N ARG A 215 5.39 -5.65 -0.53
CA ARG A 215 5.47 -6.66 0.54
C ARG A 215 4.27 -6.56 1.48
N ASP A 216 3.93 -5.36 1.94
CA ASP A 216 2.77 -5.14 2.80
C ASP A 216 1.46 -5.52 2.10
N ALA A 217 1.30 -5.12 0.82
CA ALA A 217 0.17 -5.51 0.00
C ALA A 217 0.01 -7.04 -0.12
N ALA A 218 1.11 -7.77 -0.36
CA ALA A 218 1.10 -9.23 -0.42
C ALA A 218 0.66 -9.87 0.90
N MET A 219 1.16 -9.37 2.04
CA MET A 219 0.76 -9.85 3.37
C MET A 219 -0.74 -9.68 3.61
N ARG A 220 -1.32 -8.56 3.15
CA ARG A 220 -2.77 -8.30 3.28
C ARG A 220 -3.59 -9.23 2.40
N LEU A 221 -3.19 -9.43 1.14
CA LEU A 221 -3.85 -10.40 0.26
C LEU A 221 -3.81 -11.81 0.85
N ARG A 222 -2.70 -12.22 1.47
CA ARG A 222 -2.59 -13.51 2.16
C ARG A 222 -3.63 -13.66 3.27
N ARG A 223 -3.79 -12.65 4.13
CA ARG A 223 -4.80 -12.67 5.20
C ARG A 223 -6.22 -12.83 4.63
N GLU A 224 -6.52 -12.21 3.48
CA GLU A 224 -7.83 -12.35 2.83
C GLU A 224 -8.05 -13.74 2.22
N VAL A 225 -7.05 -14.30 1.54
CA VAL A 225 -7.11 -15.68 1.04
C VAL A 225 -7.38 -16.65 2.20
N GLU A 226 -6.65 -16.52 3.30
CA GLU A 226 -6.87 -17.36 4.49
C GLU A 226 -8.25 -17.15 5.13
N ARG A 227 -8.79 -15.92 5.14
CA ARG A 227 -10.14 -15.62 5.63
C ARG A 227 -11.21 -16.33 4.80
N ASP A 228 -11.09 -16.28 3.47
CA ASP A 228 -12.00 -16.96 2.55
C ASP A 228 -11.92 -18.49 2.66
N GLU A 229 -10.71 -19.06 2.74
CA GLU A 229 -10.51 -20.50 2.93
C GLU A 229 -11.16 -21.01 4.24
N ARG A 230 -11.00 -20.26 5.34
CA ARG A 230 -11.67 -20.56 6.62
C ARG A 230 -13.19 -20.51 6.49
N ALA A 231 -13.73 -19.51 5.81
CA ALA A 231 -15.18 -19.37 5.60
C ALA A 231 -15.76 -20.50 4.71
N ARG A 232 -15.00 -21.01 3.73
CA ARG A 232 -15.40 -22.16 2.91
C ARG A 232 -15.36 -23.47 3.70
N SER A 233 -14.32 -23.66 4.52
CA SER A 233 -14.15 -24.87 5.33
C SER A 233 -15.22 -24.99 6.42
N GLY A 234 -15.59 -23.87 7.06
CA GLY A 234 -16.66 -23.84 8.08
C GLY A 234 -18.06 -24.16 7.56
N ARG A 235 -18.32 -23.98 6.26
CA ARG A 235 -19.61 -24.32 5.63
C ARG A 235 -19.81 -25.82 5.36
N HIS A 236 -18.76 -26.62 5.51
CA HIS A 236 -18.77 -28.07 5.27
C HIS A 236 -18.59 -28.89 6.57
N GLY A 237 -18.70 -28.24 7.73
CA GLY A 237 -18.84 -28.92 9.03
C GLY A 237 -20.24 -29.51 9.20
N PRO A 238 -20.37 -30.67 9.88
CA PRO A 238 -21.45 -31.65 9.75
C PRO A 238 -22.87 -31.16 10.08
#